data_AF-A0A354UY94-F1
#
_entry.id   AF-A0A354UY94-F1
#
_cell.length_a   1.000
_cell.length_b   1.000
_cell.length_c   1.000
_cell.angle_alpha   90.00
_cell.angle_beta   90.00
_cell.angle_gamma   90.00
#
_symmetry.space_group_name_H-M   'P 1'
#
loop_
_entity.id
_entity.type
_entity.pdbx_description
1 polymer ?
#
loop_
_entity_poly.entity_id
_entity_poly.type
_entity_poly.pdbx_seq_one_letter_code
_entity_poly.pdbx_strand_id
1 'polypeptide(L)'
;MFPLAEGTTPWRKLPIEGIRTITVEGKTVLRIAPEALSELAVRAFHDVSHLLRPAHLASLRAILDDPEASSNDRFVALDLLKNANIAAGGVLP
;
A
#
# COMPACT_ATOMS: atom_id res chain seq x y z
N MET A 1 25.24 0.18 10.87
CA MET A 1 23.90 -0.38 11.19
C MET A 1 22.90 0.76 11.06
N PHE A 2 21.79 0.58 10.32
CA PHE A 2 20.85 1.67 10.02
C PHE A 2 19.75 1.79 11.10
N PRO A 3 19.41 3.00 11.59
CA PRO A 3 18.32 3.19 12.53
C PRO A 3 16.97 2.90 11.88
N LEU A 4 16.04 2.32 12.64
CA LEU A 4 14.67 2.07 12.19
C LEU A 4 13.84 3.36 12.24
N ALA A 5 12.96 3.54 11.25
CA ALA A 5 12.00 4.64 11.25
C ALA A 5 10.85 4.39 12.22
N GLU A 6 10.18 5.48 12.63
CA GLU A 6 8.96 5.41 13.43
C GLU A 6 7.86 4.69 12.63
N GLY A 7 7.29 3.61 13.20
CA GLY A 7 6.33 2.71 12.56
C GLY A 7 4.93 3.30 12.38
N THR A 8 4.81 4.49 11.80
CA THR A 8 3.56 5.26 11.65
C THR A 8 2.66 4.80 10.50
N THR A 9 3.07 3.75 9.77
CA THR A 9 2.28 3.22 8.65
C THR A 9 1.00 2.56 9.18
N PRO A 10 -0.19 2.96 8.73
CA PRO A 10 -1.43 2.30 9.13
C PRO A 10 -1.51 0.90 8.51
N TRP A 11 -1.93 -0.08 9.30
CA TRP A 11 -2.06 -1.47 8.87
C TRP A 11 -3.52 -1.94 8.92
N ARG A 12 -3.91 -2.74 7.92
CA ARG A 12 -5.18 -3.48 7.91
C ARG A 12 -4.89 -4.95 8.18
N LYS A 13 -5.61 -5.56 9.13
CA LYS A 13 -5.53 -7.01 9.37
C LYS A 13 -6.19 -7.76 8.20
N LEU A 14 -5.45 -8.68 7.61
CA LEU A 14 -5.96 -9.59 6.58
C LEU A 14 -6.47 -10.88 7.25
N PRO A 15 -7.59 -11.46 6.78
CA PRO A 15 -8.12 -12.72 7.29
C PRO A 15 -7.33 -13.91 6.71
N ILE A 16 -6.02 -13.96 6.98
CA ILE A 16 -5.11 -15.01 6.50
C ILE A 16 -4.93 -16.06 7.61
N GLU A 17 -5.12 -17.33 7.26
CA GLU A 17 -4.93 -18.46 8.17
C GLU A 17 -3.47 -18.96 8.21
N GLY A 18 -3.20 -20.03 8.96
CA GLY A 18 -1.88 -20.67 8.96
C GLY A 18 -0.82 -20.02 9.84
N ILE A 19 -1.18 -19.00 10.63
CA ILE A 19 -0.28 -18.34 11.60
C ILE A 19 -0.66 -18.80 13.01
N ARG A 20 0.30 -19.40 13.73
CA ARG A 20 0.11 -19.79 15.14
C ARG A 20 1.41 -19.71 15.93
N THR A 21 1.30 -19.69 17.25
CA THR A 21 2.45 -19.84 18.14
C THR A 21 2.66 -21.30 18.52
N ILE A 22 3.91 -21.70 18.67
CA ILE A 22 4.32 -22.98 19.24
C ILE A 22 5.39 -22.73 20.32
N THR A 23 5.59 -23.69 21.21
CA THR A 23 6.68 -23.64 22.19
C THR A 23 7.78 -24.61 21.79
N VAL A 24 9.02 -24.12 21.72
CA VAL A 24 10.22 -24.92 21.43
C VAL A 24 11.26 -24.58 22.49
N GLU A 25 11.66 -25.57 23.30
CA GLU A 25 12.62 -25.40 24.41
C GLU A 25 12.27 -24.22 25.35
N GLY A 26 10.98 -24.09 25.70
CA GLY A 26 10.48 -23.00 26.56
C GLY A 26 10.38 -21.64 25.88
N LYS A 27 10.73 -21.50 24.59
CA LYS A 27 10.61 -20.26 23.82
C LYS A 27 9.35 -20.27 22.95
N THR A 28 8.69 -19.12 22.86
CA THR A 28 7.57 -18.93 21.92
C THR A 28 8.13 -18.69 20.53
N VAL A 29 7.70 -19.51 19.57
CA VAL A 29 8.07 -19.42 18.15
C VAL A 29 6.81 -19.20 17.33
N LEU A 30 6.84 -18.23 16.41
CA LEU A 30 5.77 -18.03 15.45
C LEU A 30 5.95 -19.00 14.27
N ARG A 31 4.98 -19.90 14.08
CA ARG A 31 4.93 -20.81 12.93
C ARG A 31 3.96 -20.25 11.91
N ILE A 32 4.47 -20.05 10.69
CA ILE A 32 3.73 -19.50 9.55
C ILE A 32 3.66 -20.57 8.46
N ALA A 33 2.46 -20.88 7.99
CA ALA A 33 2.27 -21.75 6.84
C ALA A 33 2.74 -21.05 5.55
N PRO A 34 3.39 -21.74 4.60
CA PRO A 34 3.82 -21.15 3.33
C PRO A 34 2.69 -20.44 2.57
N GLU A 35 1.48 -21.00 2.62
CA GLU A 35 0.29 -20.50 1.93
C GLU A 35 -0.11 -19.11 2.43
N ALA A 36 0.14 -18.82 3.72
CA ALA A 36 -0.12 -17.50 4.31
C ALA A 36 0.75 -16.40 3.65
N LEU A 37 1.98 -16.74 3.27
CA LEU A 37 2.89 -15.83 2.57
C LEU A 37 2.42 -15.58 1.13
N SER A 38 1.97 -16.64 0.44
CA SER A 38 1.40 -16.53 -0.91
C SER A 38 0.14 -15.66 -0.92
N GLU A 39 -0.78 -15.86 0.03
CA GLU A 39 -2.00 -15.06 0.11
C GLU A 39 -1.72 -13.59 0.42
N LEU A 40 -0.77 -13.32 1.33
CA LEU A 40 -0.30 -11.97 1.61
C LEU A 40 0.24 -11.30 0.34
N ALA A 41 1.07 -12.00 -0.42
CA ALA A 41 1.65 -11.48 -1.65
C ALA A 41 0.56 -11.18 -2.69
N VAL A 42 -0.38 -12.09 -2.93
CA VAL A 42 -1.50 -11.88 -3.88
C VAL A 42 -2.28 -10.62 -3.54
N ARG A 43 -2.65 -10.44 -2.25
CA ARG A 43 -3.38 -9.26 -1.80
C ARG A 43 -2.55 -7.98 -1.93
N ALA A 44 -1.26 -8.04 -1.58
CA ALA A 44 -0.37 -6.89 -1.69
C ALA A 44 -0.14 -6.45 -3.15
N PHE A 45 0.05 -7.41 -4.07
CA PHE A 45 0.21 -7.13 -5.49
C PHE A 45 -1.09 -6.59 -6.11
N HIS A 46 -2.24 -7.12 -5.72
CA HIS A 46 -3.52 -6.54 -6.12
C HIS A 46 -3.64 -5.08 -5.65
N ASP A 47 -3.40 -4.81 -4.36
CA ASP A 47 -3.58 -3.47 -3.80
C ASP A 47 -2.58 -2.46 -4.39
N VAL A 48 -1.31 -2.82 -4.58
CA VAL A 48 -0.30 -1.91 -5.15
C VAL A 48 -0.52 -1.62 -6.64
N SER A 49 -1.15 -2.54 -7.37
CA SER A 49 -1.50 -2.32 -8.78
C SER A 49 -2.68 -1.38 -8.98
N HIS A 50 -3.55 -1.21 -7.97
CA HIS A 50 -4.80 -0.46 -8.13
C HIS A 50 -4.93 0.74 -7.20
N LEU A 51 -4.16 0.78 -6.11
CA LEU A 51 -4.27 1.78 -5.05
C LEU A 51 -2.95 2.49 -4.81
N LEU A 52 -3.05 3.77 -4.46
CA LEU A 52 -1.92 4.62 -4.13
C LEU A 52 -2.02 5.08 -2.66
N ARG A 53 -0.87 5.43 -2.08
CA ARG A 53 -0.84 5.97 -0.72
C ARG A 53 -1.53 7.34 -0.68
N PRO A 54 -2.28 7.68 0.39
CA PRO A 54 -2.91 8.99 0.53
C PRO A 54 -1.94 10.16 0.39
N ALA A 55 -0.72 10.03 0.93
CA ALA A 55 0.30 11.06 0.83
C ALA A 55 0.70 11.38 -0.63
N HIS A 56 0.79 10.35 -1.49
CA HIS A 56 1.12 10.55 -2.90
C HIS A 56 -0.04 11.24 -3.65
N LEU A 57 -1.28 10.81 -3.40
CA LEU A 57 -2.47 11.45 -3.98
C LEU A 57 -2.61 12.91 -3.53
N ALA A 58 -2.28 13.21 -2.27
CA ALA A 58 -2.24 14.57 -1.76
C ALA A 58 -1.18 15.42 -2.46
N SER A 59 -0.02 14.86 -2.81
CA SER A 59 0.99 15.55 -3.61
C SER A 59 0.48 15.92 -5.01
N LEU A 60 -0.26 15.03 -5.68
CA LEU A 60 -0.90 15.35 -6.97
C LEU A 60 -1.96 16.43 -6.82
N ARG A 61 -2.77 16.36 -5.76
CA ARG A 61 -3.80 17.38 -5.45
C ARG A 61 -3.18 18.76 -5.22
N ALA A 62 -2.03 18.82 -4.54
CA ALA A 62 -1.33 20.07 -4.25
C ALA A 62 -0.91 20.81 -5.53
N ILE A 63 -0.53 20.09 -6.60
CA ILE A 63 -0.19 20.69 -7.91
C ILE A 63 -1.38 21.49 -8.48
N LEU A 64 -2.61 21.02 -8.25
CA LEU A 64 -3.80 21.70 -8.74
C LEU A 64 -4.11 23.00 -7.98
N ASP A 65 -3.70 23.10 -6.71
CA ASP A 65 -3.89 24.30 -5.86
C ASP A 65 -2.73 25.30 -5.97
N ASP A 66 -1.56 24.86 -6.42
CA ASP A 66 -0.38 25.70 -6.49
C ASP A 66 -0.55 26.80 -7.57
N PRO A 67 -0.52 28.09 -7.22
CA PRO A 67 -0.63 29.18 -8.19
C PRO A 67 0.52 29.20 -9.19
N GLU A 68 1.71 28.72 -8.81
CA GLU A 68 2.92 28.71 -9.65
C GLU A 68 2.97 27.51 -10.61
N ALA A 69 2.08 26.52 -10.46
CA ALA A 69 2.01 25.38 -11.35
C ALA A 69 1.61 25.79 -12.77
N SER A 70 2.29 25.21 -13.77
CA SER A 70 1.95 25.45 -15.16
C SER A 70 0.63 24.79 -15.53
N SER A 71 0.03 25.20 -16.66
CA SER A 71 -1.15 24.53 -17.20
C SER A 71 -0.89 23.04 -17.48
N ASN A 72 0.33 22.69 -17.89
CA ASN A 72 0.70 21.29 -18.17
C ASN A 72 0.82 20.46 -16.88
N ASP A 73 1.39 21.03 -15.82
CA ASP A 73 1.48 20.34 -14.52
C ASP A 73 0.08 20.01 -14.00
N ARG A 74 -0.84 20.99 -14.06
CA ARG A 74 -2.23 20.80 -13.65
C ARG A 74 -2.95 19.78 -14.53
N PHE A 75 -2.73 19.81 -15.85
CA PHE A 75 -3.31 18.84 -16.78
C PHE A 75 -2.86 17.41 -16.46
N VAL A 76 -1.54 17.18 -16.32
CA VAL A 76 -0.98 15.85 -16.02
C VAL A 76 -1.44 15.36 -14.66
N ALA A 77 -1.41 16.21 -13.62
CA ALA A 77 -1.86 15.83 -12.29
C ALA A 77 -3.33 15.41 -12.27
N LEU A 78 -4.20 16.13 -12.99
CA LEU A 78 -5.61 15.78 -13.10
C LEU A 78 -5.82 14.44 -13.81
N ASP A 79 -5.09 14.16 -14.88
CA ASP A 79 -5.21 12.89 -15.60
C ASP A 79 -4.67 11.72 -14.79
N LEU A 80 -3.59 11.89 -14.03
CA LEU A 80 -3.11 10.88 -13.08
C LEU A 80 -4.13 10.60 -11.97
N LEU A 81 -4.80 11.62 -11.44
CA LEU A 81 -5.86 11.46 -10.44
C LEU A 81 -7.08 10.72 -11.01
N LYS A 82 -7.48 11.03 -12.25
CA LYS A 82 -8.55 10.28 -12.94
C LYS A 82 -8.16 8.82 -13.16
N ASN A 83 -6.91 8.57 -13.57
CA ASN A 83 -6.41 7.20 -13.74
C ASN A 83 -6.44 6.44 -12.42
N ALA A 84 -5.95 7.04 -11.32
CA ALA A 84 -5.99 6.42 -10.00
C ALA A 84 -7.42 6.09 -9.56
N ASN A 85 -8.40 6.95 -9.87
CA ASN A 85 -9.80 6.68 -9.57
C ASN A 85 -10.37 5.51 -10.39
N ILE A 86 -9.98 5.38 -11.67
CA ILE A 86 -10.37 4.24 -12.52
C ILE A 86 -9.71 2.96 -12.03
N ALA A 87 -8.41 3.02 -11.71
CA ALA A 87 -7.63 1.87 -11.26
C ALA A 87 -8.15 1.30 -9.94
N ALA A 88 -8.63 2.16 -9.03
CA ALA A 88 -9.25 1.75 -7.77
C ALA A 88 -10.49 0.84 -7.96
N GLY A 89 -11.06 0.75 -9.17
CA GLY A 89 -12.10 -0.22 -9.53
C GLY A 89 -11.63 -1.68 -9.61
N GLY A 90 -10.32 -1.95 -9.58
CA GLY A 90 -9.77 -3.32 -9.53
C GLY A 90 -9.79 -4.10 -10.85
N VAL A 91 -10.08 -3.43 -11.96
CA VAL A 91 -10.18 -4.05 -13.30
C VAL A 91 -9.02 -3.63 -14.20
N LEU A 92 -8.68 -2.35 -14.21
CA LEU A 92 -7.56 -1.79 -14.96
C LEU A 92 -6.47 -1.37 -13.97
N PRO A 93 -5.21 -1.75 -14.16
CA PRO A 93 -4.09 -1.27 -13.34
C PRO A 93 -3.64 0.15 -13.74
#